data_AF-A0A9X7XVE3-F1
#
_entry.id   AF-A0A9X7XVE3-F1
#
_cell.length_a   1.000
_cell.length_b   1.000
_cell.length_c   1.000
_cell.angle_alpha   90.00
_cell.angle_beta   90.00
_cell.angle_gamma   90.00
#
_symmetry.space_group_name_H-M   'P 1'
#
loop_
_entity.id
_entity.type
_entity.pdbx_description
1 polymer ?
#
loop_
_entity_poly.entity_id
_entity_poly.type
_entity_poly.pdbx_seq_one_letter_code
_entity_poly.pdbx_strand_id
1 'polypeptide(L)'
;MVHLFGKKQKSGESRKKQSNQNTIKQIGLDRKKLLKYKTPSDVKLFYQMPIFLVIGFVLFLTGGIWIQHNANAYRQRVLASSMQYGENLPLWGGTAKGNLSLGHTKLSRDGRTLAVEIKYDDAAHQGLSSYGSRYKLRLVDTKDNRMSDVKMSYGIFGTDGSGVLQIKSPNGFKDKSFVVMLIDNGQLVTTDDLTQTQQMNDGDLDKSITAELSDAGTNSNTTDSNDTNNDSKRKNLPPLYYVRLNAHNAVKNYRDWSNDSEVIEDLFIKDNLKKIKKSMLETKIKLKKTTKTLAEMNRRLAENKNDEVAQEGKNQLETSVSSLKTNYASLQKRYEKLENATFNGDILNPKQKKYRVYTIENINYMN
;
A
#
# COMPACT_ATOMS: atom_id res chain seq x y z
N MET A 1 -15.43 40.05 -70.54
CA MET A 1 -13.96 39.94 -70.76
C MET A 1 -13.63 38.44 -70.74
N VAL A 2 -13.38 37.76 -71.87
CA VAL A 2 -12.21 37.93 -72.77
C VAL A 2 -10.93 37.79 -71.92
N HIS A 3 -10.05 36.81 -72.05
CA HIS A 3 -9.89 35.67 -72.95
C HIS A 3 -8.57 34.97 -72.52
N LEU A 4 -8.42 33.67 -72.83
CA LEU A 4 -7.18 33.01 -73.30
C LEU A 4 -5.99 32.93 -72.29
N PHE A 5 -5.06 31.97 -72.28
CA PHE A 5 -4.51 30.95 -73.19
C PHE A 5 -4.00 29.81 -72.25
N GLY A 6 -3.73 28.57 -72.65
CA GLY A 6 -3.67 27.95 -73.96
C GLY A 6 -3.17 26.50 -73.83
N LYS A 7 -3.90 25.62 -74.52
CA LYS A 7 -3.51 24.39 -75.22
C LYS A 7 -2.02 23.99 -75.21
N LYS A 8 -1.78 22.69 -75.03
CA LYS A 8 -1.30 21.81 -76.11
C LYS A 8 -1.66 20.34 -75.87
N GLN A 9 -2.66 19.87 -76.62
CA GLN A 9 -2.78 18.49 -77.06
C GLN A 9 -1.83 18.24 -78.23
N LYS A 10 -1.34 17.00 -78.36
CA LYS A 10 -1.41 16.11 -79.54
C LYS A 10 -0.20 15.15 -79.52
N SER A 11 -0.38 13.86 -79.27
CA SER A 11 -1.03 12.81 -80.10
C SER A 11 -0.05 12.12 -81.03
N GLY A 12 -0.08 10.80 -81.03
CA GLY A 12 0.49 9.92 -82.05
C GLY A 12 0.58 8.49 -81.50
N GLU A 13 -0.53 7.74 -81.45
CA GLU A 13 -0.95 6.77 -82.49
C GLU A 13 -0.03 5.55 -82.56
N SER A 14 -0.47 4.32 -82.29
CA SER A 14 -1.22 3.42 -83.20
C SER A 14 -0.98 1.98 -82.67
N ARG A 15 -1.78 0.91 -82.82
CA ARG A 15 -2.88 0.52 -83.73
C ARG A 15 -3.45 -0.86 -83.31
N LYS A 16 -4.77 -1.03 -83.52
CA LYS A 16 -5.51 -2.22 -84.06
C LYS A 16 -5.51 -3.54 -83.24
N LYS A 17 -6.61 -4.30 -83.14
CA LYS A 17 -7.73 -4.54 -84.07
C LYS A 17 -9.09 -4.65 -83.36
N GLN A 18 -10.11 -4.15 -84.05
CA GLN A 18 -11.53 -4.33 -83.79
C GLN A 18 -12.14 -5.12 -84.96
N SER A 19 -13.15 -5.92 -84.67
CA SER A 19 -14.27 -6.27 -85.58
C SER A 19 -13.98 -7.29 -86.69
N ASN A 20 -14.89 -8.16 -87.14
CA ASN A 20 -16.33 -7.99 -87.35
C ASN A 20 -16.99 -9.35 -87.67
N GLN A 21 -18.26 -9.57 -87.31
CA GLN A 21 -19.27 -10.04 -88.28
C GLN A 21 -20.69 -9.72 -87.80
N ASN A 22 -21.42 -9.06 -88.70
CA ASN A 22 -22.76 -8.49 -88.58
C ASN A 22 -23.85 -9.58 -88.50
N THR A 23 -25.07 -9.24 -88.05
CA THR A 23 -26.28 -9.08 -88.92
C THR A 23 -27.56 -8.83 -88.09
N ILE A 24 -28.05 -7.58 -88.21
CA ILE A 24 -29.41 -7.02 -88.37
C ILE A 24 -30.69 -7.90 -88.18
N LYS A 25 -31.60 -7.35 -87.32
CA LYS A 25 -33.10 -7.29 -87.27
C LYS A 25 -33.98 -8.57 -87.21
N GLN A 26 -34.87 -8.62 -86.20
CA GLN A 26 -36.34 -8.34 -86.23
C GLN A 26 -36.95 -8.83 -84.90
N ILE A 27 -37.41 -7.94 -84.00
CA ILE A 27 -38.81 -7.55 -83.72
C ILE A 27 -39.79 -8.75 -83.62
N GLY A 28 -40.32 -8.98 -82.42
CA GLY A 28 -41.65 -9.61 -82.26
C GLY A 28 -41.84 -10.54 -81.06
N LEU A 29 -42.56 -10.02 -80.05
CA LEU A 29 -43.48 -10.71 -79.14
C LEU A 29 -42.94 -11.58 -77.98
N ASP A 30 -43.04 -10.97 -76.80
CA ASP A 30 -43.53 -11.50 -75.53
C ASP A 30 -43.15 -12.92 -75.11
N ARG A 31 -42.13 -12.99 -74.25
CA ARG A 31 -42.09 -14.00 -73.17
C ARG A 31 -41.77 -13.33 -71.84
N LYS A 32 -42.70 -13.49 -70.90
CA LYS A 32 -42.64 -13.10 -69.48
C LYS A 32 -41.23 -13.31 -68.91
N LYS A 33 -40.58 -12.21 -68.51
CA LYS A 33 -39.32 -12.25 -67.74
C LYS A 33 -39.62 -12.73 -66.32
N LEU A 34 -39.26 -13.98 -66.02
CA LEU A 34 -38.96 -14.40 -64.65
C LEU A 34 -37.82 -13.51 -64.14
N LEU A 35 -38.13 -12.65 -63.19
CA LEU A 35 -37.16 -11.80 -62.50
C LEU A 35 -36.17 -12.72 -61.77
N LYS A 36 -34.94 -12.84 -62.29
CA LYS A 36 -33.79 -13.34 -61.53
C LYS A 36 -33.50 -12.32 -60.43
N TYR A 37 -33.77 -12.68 -59.18
CA TYR A 37 -33.32 -11.89 -58.03
C TYR A 37 -31.79 -11.83 -58.05
N LYS A 38 -31.23 -10.62 -58.22
CA LYS A 38 -29.85 -10.33 -57.81
C LYS A 38 -29.82 -10.44 -56.29
N THR A 39 -29.06 -11.38 -55.75
CA THR A 39 -28.72 -11.34 -54.33
C THR A 39 -27.88 -10.07 -54.09
N PRO A 40 -28.30 -9.17 -53.19
CA PRO A 40 -27.51 -7.97 -52.89
C PRO A 40 -26.19 -8.39 -52.25
N SER A 41 -25.11 -7.63 -52.49
CA SER A 41 -23.78 -7.84 -51.89
C SER A 41 -23.80 -7.87 -50.35
N ASP A 42 -24.86 -7.33 -49.74
CA ASP A 42 -25.10 -7.32 -48.30
C ASP A 42 -25.22 -8.72 -47.68
N VAL A 43 -25.62 -9.74 -48.45
CA VAL A 43 -25.80 -11.09 -47.89
C VAL A 43 -24.46 -11.66 -47.41
N LYS A 44 -23.35 -11.39 -48.12
CA LYS A 44 -22.00 -11.85 -47.70
C LYS A 44 -21.53 -11.15 -46.43
N LEU A 45 -21.84 -9.86 -46.27
CA LEU A 45 -21.49 -9.08 -45.09
C LEU A 45 -22.28 -9.55 -43.86
N PHE A 46 -23.58 -9.88 -44.03
CA PHE A 46 -24.44 -10.43 -42.98
C PHE A 46 -23.96 -11.80 -42.46
N TYR A 47 -23.37 -12.66 -43.30
CA TYR A 47 -22.75 -13.92 -42.85
C TYR A 47 -21.39 -13.73 -42.16
N GLN A 48 -20.66 -12.65 -42.47
CA GLN A 48 -19.34 -12.38 -41.90
C GLN A 48 -19.40 -11.58 -40.58
N MET A 49 -20.44 -10.77 -40.38
CA MET A 49 -20.67 -9.99 -39.15
C MET A 49 -20.65 -10.83 -37.86
N PRO A 50 -21.31 -12.00 -37.77
CA PRO A 50 -21.25 -12.85 -36.58
C PRO A 50 -19.83 -13.37 -36.31
N ILE A 51 -19.07 -13.68 -37.36
CA ILE A 51 -17.70 -14.19 -37.25
C ILE A 51 -16.77 -13.09 -36.69
N PHE A 52 -16.89 -11.86 -37.20
CA PHE A 52 -16.13 -10.72 -36.67
C PHE A 52 -16.50 -10.39 -35.22
N LEU A 53 -17.77 -10.54 -34.84
CA LEU A 53 -18.22 -10.35 -33.46
C LEU A 53 -17.61 -11.41 -32.53
N VAL A 54 -17.61 -12.68 -32.92
CA VAL A 54 -16.97 -13.77 -32.15
C VAL A 54 -15.46 -13.53 -32.03
N ILE A 55 -14.77 -13.15 -33.11
CA ILE A 55 -13.34 -12.83 -33.07
C ILE A 55 -13.07 -11.63 -32.15
N GLY A 56 -13.88 -10.58 -32.24
CA GLY A 56 -13.78 -9.41 -31.36
C GLY A 56 -13.99 -9.76 -29.88
N PHE A 57 -14.95 -10.64 -29.59
CA PHE A 57 -15.21 -11.14 -28.24
C PHE A 57 -14.03 -11.97 -27.70
N VAL A 58 -13.45 -12.85 -28.53
CA VAL A 58 -12.27 -13.64 -28.15
C VAL A 58 -11.05 -12.74 -27.91
N LEU A 59 -10.81 -11.74 -28.74
CA LEU A 59 -9.74 -10.76 -28.54
C LEU A 59 -9.94 -9.94 -27.27
N PHE A 60 -11.19 -9.56 -26.95
CA PHE A 60 -11.51 -8.83 -25.73
C PHE A 60 -11.30 -9.68 -24.47
N LEU A 61 -11.72 -10.95 -24.49
CA LEU A 61 -11.49 -11.89 -23.39
C LEU A 61 -10.01 -12.20 -23.18
N THR A 62 -9.29 -12.53 -24.26
CA THR A 62 -7.85 -12.85 -24.19
C THR A 62 -7.02 -11.62 -23.77
N GLY A 63 -7.34 -10.44 -24.28
CA GLY A 63 -6.75 -9.18 -23.84
C GLY A 63 -7.04 -8.87 -22.37
N GLY A 64 -8.27 -9.10 -21.91
CA GLY A 64 -8.65 -8.93 -20.50
C GLY A 64 -7.89 -9.86 -19.56
N ILE A 65 -7.78 -11.16 -19.92
CA ILE A 65 -7.01 -12.15 -19.15
C ILE A 65 -5.53 -11.76 -19.09
N TRP A 66 -4.95 -11.31 -20.21
CA TRP A 66 -3.54 -10.91 -20.28
C TRP A 66 -3.26 -9.64 -19.47
N ILE A 67 -4.12 -8.63 -19.55
CA ILE A 67 -4.03 -7.40 -18.74
C ILE A 67 -4.16 -7.76 -17.25
N GLN A 68 -5.09 -8.64 -16.88
CA GLN A 68 -5.29 -9.04 -15.50
C GLN A 68 -4.11 -9.86 -14.96
N HIS A 69 -3.53 -10.77 -15.76
CA HIS A 69 -2.33 -11.49 -15.38
C HIS A 69 -1.13 -10.55 -15.19
N ASN A 70 -0.94 -9.57 -16.09
CA ASN A 70 0.17 -8.63 -16.01
C ASN A 70 0.00 -7.66 -14.84
N ALA A 71 -1.22 -7.17 -14.59
CA ALA A 71 -1.56 -6.37 -13.41
C ALA A 71 -1.36 -7.16 -12.11
N ASN A 72 -1.73 -8.45 -12.07
CA ASN A 72 -1.49 -9.30 -10.91
C ASN A 72 0.00 -9.57 -10.68
N ALA A 73 0.78 -9.85 -11.72
CA ALA A 73 2.23 -10.03 -11.62
C ALA A 73 2.95 -8.74 -11.20
N TYR A 74 2.52 -7.59 -11.73
CA TYR A 74 3.00 -6.26 -11.32
C TYR A 74 2.68 -6.01 -9.85
N ARG A 75 1.42 -6.22 -9.45
CA ARG A 75 0.96 -6.06 -8.07
C ARG A 75 1.67 -7.03 -7.12
N GLN A 76 1.98 -8.26 -7.53
CA GLN A 76 2.78 -9.19 -6.72
C GLN A 76 4.23 -8.72 -6.57
N ARG A 77 4.87 -8.22 -7.63
CA ARG A 77 6.23 -7.65 -7.56
C ARG A 77 6.29 -6.38 -6.72
N VAL A 78 5.27 -5.55 -6.80
CA VAL A 78 5.15 -4.30 -6.04
C VAL A 78 4.74 -4.56 -4.58
N LEU A 79 3.89 -5.54 -4.30
CA LEU A 79 3.57 -5.96 -2.91
C LEU A 79 4.74 -6.71 -2.26
N ALA A 80 5.54 -7.47 -3.01
CA ALA A 80 6.82 -8.01 -2.53
C ALA A 80 7.87 -6.91 -2.28
N SER A 81 7.63 -5.70 -2.79
CA SER A 81 8.56 -4.57 -2.67
C SER A 81 8.41 -3.78 -1.37
N SER A 82 7.32 -3.92 -0.59
CA SER A 82 7.17 -3.19 0.68
C SER A 82 6.47 -4.01 1.74
N MET A 83 6.81 -3.77 3.00
CA MET A 83 6.16 -4.40 4.14
C MET A 83 4.69 -3.97 4.26
N GLN A 84 3.87 -4.85 4.85
CA GLN A 84 2.44 -4.65 5.03
C GLN A 84 2.12 -4.07 6.42
N TYR A 85 0.94 -3.45 6.53
CA TYR A 85 0.42 -2.97 7.82
C TYR A 85 0.33 -4.14 8.82
N GLY A 86 0.90 -3.96 10.01
CA GLY A 86 0.95 -4.95 11.08
C GLY A 86 2.08 -5.96 10.96
N GLU A 87 2.91 -5.90 9.92
CA GLU A 87 4.08 -6.75 9.78
C GLU A 87 5.16 -6.34 10.79
N ASN A 88 5.75 -7.32 11.48
CA ASN A 88 6.83 -7.07 12.43
C ASN A 88 8.08 -6.64 11.67
N LEU A 89 8.76 -5.60 12.17
CA LEU A 89 10.04 -5.15 11.65
C LEU A 89 11.09 -6.22 11.95
N PRO A 90 11.65 -6.86 10.92
CA PRO A 90 12.73 -7.83 11.10
C PRO A 90 13.97 -7.17 11.72
N LEU A 91 14.66 -7.97 12.53
CA LEU A 91 15.96 -7.64 13.07
C LEU A 91 17.02 -7.97 12.03
N TRP A 92 17.81 -6.97 11.66
CA TRP A 92 18.99 -7.17 10.82
C TRP A 92 20.21 -7.58 11.66
N GLY A 93 20.29 -7.08 12.89
CA GLY A 93 21.40 -7.36 13.80
C GLY A 93 21.12 -6.88 15.23
N GLY A 94 21.92 -7.38 16.18
CA GLY A 94 21.76 -7.10 17.60
C GLY A 94 20.72 -7.99 18.29
N THR A 95 20.59 -7.79 19.61
CA THR A 95 19.59 -8.50 20.42
C THR A 95 18.30 -7.68 20.49
N ALA A 96 17.17 -8.32 20.20
CA ALA A 96 15.85 -7.70 20.25
C ALA A 96 15.53 -7.17 21.65
N LYS A 97 15.09 -5.91 21.75
CA LYS A 97 14.58 -5.32 23.00
C LYS A 97 13.06 -5.15 23.02
N GLY A 98 12.37 -5.83 22.11
CA GLY A 98 10.92 -5.77 21.89
C GLY A 98 10.56 -5.92 20.41
N ASN A 99 9.27 -5.92 20.09
CA ASN A 99 8.79 -5.99 18.71
C ASN A 99 8.35 -4.62 18.21
N LEU A 100 8.88 -4.24 17.05
CA LEU A 100 8.38 -3.11 16.28
C LEU A 100 7.51 -3.66 15.16
N SER A 101 6.41 -2.99 14.83
CA SER A 101 5.58 -3.36 13.69
C SER A 101 5.24 -2.15 12.83
N LEU A 102 5.03 -2.39 11.54
CA LEU A 102 4.64 -1.34 10.60
C LEU A 102 3.20 -0.90 10.89
N GLY A 103 3.01 0.38 11.19
CA GLY A 103 1.71 1.00 11.34
C GLY A 103 1.15 1.50 10.02
N HIS A 104 0.37 2.58 10.07
CA HIS A 104 -0.17 3.20 8.86
C HIS A 104 0.95 3.86 8.04
N THR A 105 0.83 3.78 6.72
CA THR A 105 1.74 4.41 5.77
C THR A 105 0.94 5.29 4.82
N LYS A 106 1.23 6.59 4.80
CA LYS A 106 0.52 7.59 3.99
C LYS A 106 1.46 8.43 3.16
N LEU A 107 1.06 8.73 1.93
CA LEU A 107 1.77 9.62 1.02
C LEU A 107 1.03 10.96 0.93
N SER A 108 1.72 12.09 1.01
CA SER A 108 1.12 13.41 0.84
C SER A 108 0.40 13.56 -0.50
N ARG A 109 -0.50 14.54 -0.61
CA ARG A 109 -1.28 14.77 -1.83
C ARG A 109 -0.38 15.06 -3.05
N ASP A 110 0.70 15.81 -2.86
CA ASP A 110 1.70 16.11 -3.88
C ASP A 110 2.62 14.93 -4.25
N GLY A 111 2.55 13.81 -3.51
CA GLY A 111 3.39 12.64 -3.75
C GLY A 111 4.86 12.80 -3.34
N ARG A 112 5.19 13.82 -2.54
CA ARG A 112 6.58 14.15 -2.18
C ARG A 112 6.97 13.76 -0.76
N THR A 113 6.02 13.56 0.14
CA THR A 113 6.28 13.24 1.55
C THR A 113 5.60 11.95 1.93
N LEU A 114 6.39 10.93 2.27
CA LEU A 114 5.91 9.67 2.83
C LEU A 114 6.00 9.73 4.35
N ALA A 115 4.89 9.48 5.03
CA ALA A 115 4.83 9.31 6.48
C ALA A 115 4.50 7.86 6.82
N VAL A 116 5.26 7.31 7.77
CA VAL A 116 5.16 5.92 8.20
C VAL A 116 5.08 5.88 9.71
N GLU A 117 4.06 5.23 10.23
CA GLU A 117 3.91 4.93 11.64
C GLU A 117 4.66 3.62 11.96
N ILE A 118 5.36 3.60 13.08
CA ILE A 118 6.04 2.43 13.61
C ILE A 118 5.50 2.21 15.01
N LYS A 119 4.91 1.05 15.23
CA LYS A 119 4.30 0.68 16.49
C LYS A 119 5.29 -0.10 17.33
N TYR A 120 5.25 0.19 18.61
CA TYR A 120 6.10 -0.41 19.63
C TYR A 120 5.19 -1.26 20.50
N ASP A 121 5.63 -2.47 20.84
CA ASP A 121 5.01 -3.24 21.90
C ASP A 121 5.48 -2.77 23.29
N ASP A 122 4.84 -3.28 24.35
CA ASP A 122 5.15 -2.86 25.72
C ASP A 122 6.61 -3.15 26.09
N ALA A 123 7.19 -4.24 25.57
CA ALA A 123 8.61 -4.57 25.76
C ALA A 123 9.52 -3.54 25.06
N ALA A 124 9.21 -3.15 23.82
CA ALA A 124 9.95 -2.15 23.07
C ALA A 124 9.88 -0.77 23.74
N HIS A 125 8.75 -0.42 24.36
CA HIS A 125 8.63 0.81 25.16
C HIS A 125 9.51 0.82 26.41
N GLN A 126 9.77 -0.34 27.00
CA GLN A 126 10.65 -0.47 28.17
C GLN A 126 12.13 -0.53 27.77
N GLY A 127 12.44 -1.18 26.64
CA GLY A 127 13.81 -1.47 26.23
C GLY A 127 14.46 -0.45 25.29
N LEU A 128 13.66 0.37 24.59
CA LEU A 128 14.14 1.34 23.60
C LEU A 128 13.87 2.78 24.01
N SER A 129 14.69 3.71 23.52
CA SER A 129 14.55 5.13 23.81
C SER A 129 13.19 5.69 23.37
N SER A 130 12.51 6.42 24.27
CA SER A 130 11.32 7.22 23.98
C SER A 130 11.61 8.50 23.19
N TYR A 131 12.87 8.83 22.94
CA TYR A 131 13.28 10.03 22.20
C TYR A 131 13.77 9.69 20.79
N GLY A 132 13.10 10.22 19.76
CA GLY A 132 13.45 9.99 18.35
C GLY A 132 14.87 10.43 17.98
N SER A 133 15.38 11.49 18.63
CA SER A 133 16.76 11.96 18.47
C SER A 133 17.86 10.95 18.86
N ARG A 134 17.51 9.92 19.65
CA ARG A 134 18.44 8.86 20.06
C ARG A 134 18.56 7.72 19.06
N TYR A 135 17.74 7.71 18.02
CA TYR A 135 17.85 6.75 16.94
C TYR A 135 18.87 7.23 15.90
N LYS A 136 19.60 6.31 15.30
CA LYS A 136 20.38 6.53 14.08
C LYS A 136 19.58 5.98 12.91
N LEU A 137 19.53 6.74 11.83
CA LEU A 137 18.79 6.38 10.63
C LEU A 137 19.78 6.03 9.51
N ARG A 138 19.50 4.96 8.77
CA ARG A 138 20.20 4.66 7.52
C ARG A 138 19.20 4.38 6.43
N LEU A 139 19.45 4.90 5.26
CA LEU A 139 18.65 4.69 4.06
C LEU A 139 19.44 3.75 3.15
N VAL A 140 18.80 2.67 2.72
CA VAL A 140 19.36 1.74 1.74
C VAL A 140 18.54 1.88 0.47
N ASP A 141 19.19 2.37 -0.57
CA ASP A 141 18.63 2.55 -1.91
C ASP A 141 19.29 1.60 -2.91
N THR A 142 18.76 1.55 -4.13
CA THR A 142 19.32 0.71 -5.21
C THR A 142 19.90 1.58 -6.32
N LYS A 143 20.82 1.02 -7.12
CA LYS A 143 21.39 1.74 -8.28
C LYS A 143 20.31 2.26 -9.25
N ASP A 144 19.21 1.53 -9.43
CA ASP A 144 18.07 1.92 -10.27
C ASP A 144 17.09 2.90 -9.57
N ASN A 145 17.13 3.00 -8.24
CA ASN A 145 16.29 3.88 -7.42
C ASN A 145 17.11 4.75 -6.45
N ARG A 146 18.07 5.53 -6.95
CA ARG A 146 18.85 6.44 -6.10
C ARG A 146 18.00 7.52 -5.44
N MET A 147 18.24 7.71 -4.13
CA MET A 147 17.52 8.64 -3.25
C MET A 147 18.47 9.70 -2.66
N SER A 148 19.30 10.34 -3.51
CA SER A 148 20.34 11.29 -3.07
C SER A 148 19.80 12.56 -2.41
N ASP A 149 18.64 13.07 -2.86
CA ASP A 149 18.13 14.39 -2.46
C ASP A 149 16.99 14.32 -1.43
N VAL A 150 16.74 13.14 -0.88
CA VAL A 150 15.65 12.98 0.09
C VAL A 150 16.00 13.65 1.40
N LYS A 151 14.99 14.01 2.19
CA LYS A 151 15.16 14.44 3.58
C LYS A 151 14.41 13.46 4.45
N MET A 152 15.11 12.87 5.41
CA MET A 152 14.51 11.90 6.32
C MET A 152 14.49 12.46 7.74
N SER A 153 13.40 12.22 8.45
CA SER A 153 13.32 12.52 9.88
C SER A 153 12.53 11.47 10.62
N TYR A 154 12.90 11.25 11.87
CA TYR A 154 12.27 10.27 12.74
C TYR A 154 12.03 10.87 14.13
N GLY A 155 10.79 10.78 14.60
CA GLY A 155 10.38 11.24 15.93
C GLY A 155 9.46 10.24 16.59
N ILE A 156 9.30 10.34 17.92
CA ILE A 156 8.32 9.54 18.67
C ILE A 156 7.17 10.47 19.04
N PHE A 157 5.93 10.01 18.85
CA PHE A 157 4.74 10.71 19.29
C PHE A 157 4.32 10.24 20.69
N GLY A 158 4.55 11.05 21.72
CA GLY A 158 4.27 10.68 23.12
C GLY A 158 5.35 9.78 23.74
N THR A 159 5.28 9.53 25.04
CA THR A 159 6.28 8.71 25.76
C THR A 159 6.10 7.21 25.53
N ASP A 160 4.85 6.77 25.34
CA ASP A 160 4.44 5.38 25.13
C ASP A 160 3.78 5.20 23.73
N GLY A 161 4.14 6.06 22.78
CA GLY A 161 3.42 6.13 21.51
C GLY A 161 4.26 5.78 20.30
N SER A 162 3.62 5.82 19.14
CA SER A 162 4.19 5.35 17.89
C SER A 162 5.35 6.23 17.41
N GLY A 163 6.37 5.58 16.85
CA GLY A 163 7.38 6.24 16.06
C GLY A 163 6.82 6.73 14.72
N VAL A 164 7.32 7.87 14.25
CA VAL A 164 6.90 8.47 12.98
C VAL A 164 8.12 8.79 12.15
N LEU A 165 8.25 8.04 11.06
CA LEU A 165 9.25 8.21 10.03
C LEU A 165 8.66 9.05 8.89
N GLN A 166 9.30 10.19 8.60
CA GLN A 166 8.93 11.06 7.49
C GLN A 166 10.08 11.11 6.48
N ILE A 167 9.77 10.85 5.21
CA ILE A 167 10.72 10.88 4.10
C ILE A 167 10.17 11.84 3.06
N LYS A 168 10.93 12.88 2.73
CA LYS A 168 10.56 13.89 1.76
C LYS A 168 11.48 13.83 0.55
N SER A 169 10.93 13.51 -0.61
CA SER A 169 11.62 13.58 -1.90
C SER A 169 11.16 14.81 -2.67
N PRO A 170 12.03 15.80 -2.95
CA PRO A 170 11.66 17.00 -3.72
C PRO A 170 11.05 16.70 -5.09
N ASN A 171 11.56 15.64 -5.74
CA ASN A 171 11.14 15.22 -7.08
C ASN A 171 10.04 14.14 -7.06
N GLY A 172 9.51 13.80 -5.89
CA GLY A 172 8.59 12.69 -5.71
C GLY A 172 9.29 11.33 -5.66
N PHE A 173 8.51 10.26 -5.49
CA PHE A 173 9.02 8.90 -5.40
C PHE A 173 8.83 8.12 -6.70
N LYS A 174 9.81 7.30 -7.05
CA LYS A 174 9.66 6.26 -8.09
C LYS A 174 8.86 5.08 -7.53
N ASP A 175 8.20 4.32 -8.40
CA ASP A 175 7.51 3.07 -8.01
C ASP A 175 8.51 1.94 -7.81
N LYS A 176 9.31 2.08 -6.76
CA LYS A 176 10.42 1.21 -6.39
C LYS A 176 10.57 1.22 -4.87
N SER A 177 11.04 0.11 -4.35
CA SER A 177 11.28 -0.03 -2.93
C SER A 177 12.62 0.53 -2.49
N PHE A 178 12.69 0.87 -1.22
CA PHE A 178 13.89 1.25 -0.49
C PHE A 178 13.74 0.77 0.95
N VAL A 179 14.85 0.69 1.69
CA VAL A 179 14.85 0.22 3.08
C VAL A 179 15.32 1.34 3.98
N VAL A 180 14.63 1.51 5.11
CA VAL A 180 15.09 2.38 6.20
C VAL A 180 15.44 1.52 7.40
N MET A 181 16.64 1.70 7.89
CA MET A 181 17.17 1.06 9.09
C MET A 181 17.07 2.03 10.27
N LEU A 182 16.57 1.50 11.39
CA LEU A 182 16.40 2.19 12.66
C LEU A 182 17.28 1.50 13.68
N ILE A 183 18.24 2.26 14.22
CA ILE A 183 19.17 1.76 15.22
C ILE A 183 18.98 2.59 16.46
N ASP A 184 18.57 1.98 17.56
CA ASP A 184 18.51 2.69 18.81
C ASP A 184 19.93 2.86 19.39
N ASN A 185 20.34 4.10 19.59
CA ASN A 185 21.60 4.45 20.23
C ASN A 185 21.39 5.00 21.65
N GLY A 186 20.13 5.12 22.09
CA GLY A 186 19.77 5.42 23.46
C GLY A 186 19.35 4.14 24.15
N GLN A 187 20.30 3.25 24.46
CA GLN A 187 19.98 2.12 25.34
C GLN A 187 19.49 2.70 26.67
N LEU A 188 18.20 2.51 26.97
CA LEU A 188 17.72 2.56 28.35
C LEU A 188 18.38 1.37 29.02
N VAL A 189 19.43 1.65 29.79
CA VAL A 189 20.21 0.62 30.46
C VAL A 189 19.28 -0.01 31.49
N THR A 190 18.77 -1.21 31.23
CA THR A 190 18.14 -2.03 32.27
C THR A 190 19.23 -2.42 33.26
N THR A 191 18.87 -2.74 34.50
CA THR A 191 19.86 -3.08 35.55
C THR A 191 20.82 -4.21 35.15
N ASP A 192 20.43 -5.06 34.20
CA ASP A 192 21.25 -6.15 33.67
C ASP A 192 22.31 -5.67 32.65
N ASP A 193 22.01 -4.62 31.87
CA ASP A 193 22.90 -4.04 30.84
C ASP A 193 24.08 -3.24 31.43
N LEU A 194 24.03 -2.88 32.71
CA LEU A 194 25.13 -2.19 33.41
C LEU A 194 26.41 -3.04 33.50
N THR A 195 26.32 -4.36 33.29
CA THR A 195 27.45 -5.30 33.41
C THR A 195 28.16 -5.59 32.08
N GLN A 196 27.59 -5.18 30.94
CA GLN A 196 28.11 -5.45 29.59
C GLN A 196 28.27 -4.17 28.76
N THR A 197 29.07 -3.22 29.23
CA THR A 197 29.30 -1.96 28.50
C THR A 197 30.42 -2.12 27.47
N GLN A 198 30.10 -2.56 26.25
CA GLN A 198 30.95 -2.27 25.08
C GLN A 198 30.36 -1.10 24.29
N GLN A 199 30.99 0.07 24.43
CA GLN A 199 30.71 1.25 23.61
C GLN A 199 31.19 0.99 22.18
N MET A 200 30.29 0.54 21.29
CA MET A 200 30.59 0.45 19.86
C MET A 200 30.60 1.85 19.23
N ASN A 201 31.67 2.18 18.50
CA ASN A 201 31.80 3.44 17.77
C ASN A 201 31.05 3.38 16.43
N ASP A 202 30.59 4.53 15.94
CA ASP A 202 29.83 4.66 14.67
C ASP A 202 30.54 3.99 13.49
N GLY A 203 31.87 4.11 13.42
CA GLY A 203 32.66 3.52 12.35
C GLY A 203 32.65 1.98 12.33
N ASP A 204 32.50 1.33 13.48
CA ASP A 204 32.42 -0.13 13.55
C ASP A 204 31.03 -0.63 13.15
N LEU A 205 29.99 0.12 13.52
CA LEU A 205 28.62 -0.10 13.07
C LEU A 205 28.51 0.04 11.54
N ASP A 206 29.16 1.06 10.97
CA ASP A 206 29.17 1.28 9.52
C ASP A 206 29.87 0.16 8.76
N LYS A 207 31.03 -0.29 9.26
CA LYS A 207 31.78 -1.40 8.67
C LYS A 207 30.97 -2.70 8.73
N SER A 208 30.33 -2.99 9.86
CA SER A 208 29.48 -4.18 10.02
C SER A 208 28.32 -4.17 9.04
N ILE A 209 27.60 -3.05 8.94
CA ILE A 209 26.46 -2.93 8.02
C ILE A 209 26.93 -2.98 6.57
N THR A 210 28.05 -2.32 6.24
CA THR A 210 28.59 -2.32 4.88
C THR A 210 29.06 -3.71 4.46
N ALA A 211 29.71 -4.45 5.36
CA ALA A 211 30.09 -5.84 5.12
C ALA A 211 28.85 -6.71 4.85
N GLU A 212 27.82 -6.62 5.69
CA GLU A 212 26.59 -7.39 5.51
C GLU A 212 25.82 -7.03 4.24
N LEU A 213 25.75 -5.73 3.90
CA LEU A 213 25.14 -5.27 2.65
C LEU A 213 25.92 -5.72 1.40
N SER A 214 27.24 -5.95 1.54
CA SER A 214 28.11 -6.39 0.44
C SER A 214 28.09 -7.91 0.27
N ASP A 215 28.06 -8.66 1.36
CA ASP A 215 28.03 -10.13 1.35
C ASP A 215 26.67 -10.68 0.89
N ALA A 216 25.59 -9.94 1.10
CA ALA A 216 24.25 -10.30 0.62
C ALA A 216 24.16 -10.48 -0.93
N GLY A 217 25.10 -9.91 -1.69
CA GLY A 217 25.19 -10.09 -3.15
C GLY A 217 25.88 -11.39 -3.60
N THR A 218 26.48 -12.15 -2.68
CA THR A 218 27.28 -13.33 -3.03
C THR A 218 26.54 -14.61 -2.63
N ASN A 219 25.57 -15.04 -3.45
CA ASN A 219 25.09 -16.41 -3.36
C ASN A 219 26.22 -17.36 -3.78
N SER A 220 26.90 -17.96 -2.81
CA SER A 220 27.72 -19.15 -3.03
C SER A 220 27.39 -20.20 -2.00
N ASN A 221 26.93 -21.35 -2.50
CA ASN A 221 26.93 -22.64 -1.81
C ASN A 221 28.28 -22.88 -1.11
N THR A 222 28.38 -22.48 0.14
CA THR A 222 29.44 -22.94 1.05
C THR A 222 28.76 -23.39 2.34
N THR A 223 28.29 -24.63 2.29
CA THR A 223 28.35 -25.49 3.47
C THR A 223 29.81 -25.49 3.94
N ASP A 224 30.02 -25.34 5.24
CA ASP A 224 31.31 -25.28 5.94
C ASP A 224 32.03 -23.92 5.94
N SER A 225 31.82 -23.19 7.04
CA SER A 225 32.90 -22.56 7.80
C SER A 225 32.39 -22.25 9.21
N ASN A 226 32.98 -22.93 10.21
CA ASN A 226 32.87 -22.60 11.63
C ASN A 226 33.42 -21.19 11.90
N ASP A 227 32.63 -20.15 11.65
CA ASP A 227 32.96 -18.79 12.06
C ASP A 227 32.14 -18.40 13.30
N THR A 228 32.53 -18.97 14.43
CA THR A 228 32.02 -18.62 15.76
C THR A 228 32.31 -17.15 16.15
N ASN A 229 33.13 -16.41 15.39
CA ASN A 229 33.41 -15.00 15.66
C ASN A 229 32.33 -14.05 15.10
N ASN A 230 31.65 -14.39 14.01
CA ASN A 230 30.62 -13.51 13.43
C ASN A 230 29.33 -13.48 14.28
N ASP A 231 28.97 -14.60 14.89
CA ASP A 231 27.77 -14.71 15.74
C ASP A 231 27.93 -13.92 17.06
N SER A 232 29.15 -13.86 17.59
CA SER A 232 29.48 -13.05 18.79
C SER A 232 29.48 -11.53 18.50
N LYS A 233 29.94 -11.09 17.32
CA LYS A 233 29.87 -9.69 16.90
C LYS A 233 28.44 -9.24 16.62
N ARG A 234 27.59 -10.11 16.06
CA ARG A 234 26.17 -9.85 15.80
C ARG A 234 25.35 -9.64 17.08
N LYS A 235 25.63 -10.41 18.14
CA LYS A 235 24.97 -10.25 19.44
C LYS A 235 25.28 -8.91 20.13
N ASN A 236 26.47 -8.36 19.91
CA ASN A 236 26.93 -7.11 20.54
C ASN A 236 26.51 -5.84 19.79
N LEU A 237 25.84 -5.96 18.63
CA LEU A 237 25.29 -4.80 17.93
C LEU A 237 24.06 -4.25 18.69
N PRO A 238 23.84 -2.93 18.71
CA PRO A 238 22.56 -2.39 19.16
C PRO A 238 21.43 -2.92 18.28
N PRO A 239 20.20 -3.02 18.80
CA PRO A 239 19.06 -3.53 18.04
C PRO A 239 18.86 -2.70 16.78
N LEU A 240 18.99 -3.36 15.63
CA LEU A 240 18.84 -2.79 14.31
C LEU A 240 17.60 -3.39 13.66
N TYR A 241 16.55 -2.58 13.57
CA TYR A 241 15.31 -2.91 12.86
C TYR A 241 15.35 -2.30 11.47
N TYR A 242 14.76 -2.97 10.49
CA TYR A 242 14.59 -2.38 9.16
C TYR A 242 13.14 -2.42 8.70
N VAL A 243 12.79 -1.44 7.87
CA VAL A 243 11.49 -1.36 7.21
C VAL A 243 11.69 -1.19 5.71
N ARG A 244 11.06 -2.07 4.92
CA ARG A 244 11.04 -1.97 3.45
C ARG A 244 9.81 -1.19 3.01
N LEU A 245 10.01 -0.08 2.31
CA LEU A 245 8.97 0.88 1.95
C LEU A 245 8.90 1.09 0.44
N ASN A 246 7.69 1.29 -0.07
CA ASN A 246 7.42 1.82 -1.41
C ASN A 246 6.33 2.88 -1.27
N ALA A 247 6.63 4.11 -1.72
CA ALA A 247 5.72 5.24 -1.59
C ALA A 247 4.43 5.06 -2.41
N HIS A 248 4.47 4.35 -3.54
CA HIS A 248 3.29 4.12 -4.39
C HIS A 248 2.31 3.10 -3.78
N ASN A 249 2.77 2.30 -2.82
CA ASN A 249 1.92 1.40 -2.05
C ASN A 249 1.21 2.10 -0.88
N ALA A 250 1.65 3.31 -0.52
CA ALA A 250 1.07 4.07 0.57
C ALA A 250 -0.31 4.63 0.19
N VAL A 251 -1.18 4.77 1.20
CA VAL A 251 -2.47 5.43 0.97
C VAL A 251 -2.24 6.91 0.73
N LYS A 252 -2.68 7.40 -0.42
CA LYS A 252 -2.57 8.82 -0.75
C LYS A 252 -3.47 9.66 0.16
N ASN A 253 -2.90 10.69 0.74
CA ASN A 253 -3.58 11.62 1.61
C ASN A 253 -4.23 12.77 0.83
N TYR A 254 -5.20 13.44 1.45
CA TYR A 254 -5.96 14.51 0.83
C TYR A 254 -5.30 15.90 0.93
N ARG A 255 -4.32 16.06 1.84
CA ARG A 255 -3.57 17.32 2.02
C ARG A 255 -2.07 17.11 1.91
N ASP A 256 -1.39 18.22 1.64
CA ASP A 256 0.05 18.36 1.80
C ASP A 256 0.31 18.78 3.24
N TRP A 257 1.28 18.13 3.89
CA TRP A 257 1.57 18.40 5.30
C TRP A 257 2.53 19.57 5.44
N SER A 258 2.16 20.53 6.29
CA SER A 258 2.98 21.69 6.64
C SER A 258 3.76 21.49 7.95
N ASN A 259 3.23 20.68 8.87
CA ASN A 259 3.76 20.47 10.22
C ASN A 259 3.51 19.03 10.71
N ASP A 260 4.11 18.65 11.84
CA ASP A 260 3.99 17.29 12.39
C ASP A 260 2.59 16.98 12.87
N SER A 261 1.90 17.94 13.48
CA SER A 261 0.53 17.73 13.95
C SER A 261 -0.37 17.27 12.81
N GLU A 262 -0.25 17.86 11.63
CA GLU A 262 -1.01 17.46 10.46
C GLU A 262 -0.67 16.04 9.97
N VAL A 263 0.61 15.67 10.01
CA VAL A 263 1.07 14.31 9.71
C VAL A 263 0.42 13.34 10.68
N ILE A 264 0.52 13.58 11.98
CA ILE A 264 -0.02 12.72 13.04
C ILE A 264 -1.54 12.56 12.92
N GLU A 265 -2.23 13.68 12.74
CA GLU A 265 -3.68 13.71 12.63
C GLU A 265 -4.17 12.81 11.50
N ASP A 266 -3.50 12.88 10.35
CA ASP A 266 -3.83 12.06 9.19
C ASP A 266 -3.31 10.64 9.33
N LEU A 267 -2.11 10.43 9.88
CA LEU A 267 -1.45 9.14 9.92
C LEU A 267 -2.24 8.14 10.77
N PHE A 268 -2.71 8.55 11.96
CA PHE A 268 -3.44 7.64 12.84
C PHE A 268 -4.58 8.25 13.67
N ILE A 269 -4.63 9.56 13.95
CA ILE A 269 -5.70 10.13 14.82
C ILE A 269 -7.07 9.98 14.17
N LYS A 270 -7.24 10.37 12.90
CA LYS A 270 -8.50 10.24 12.17
C LYS A 270 -8.98 8.80 12.08
N ASP A 271 -8.07 7.88 11.79
CA ASP A 271 -8.39 6.46 11.69
C ASP A 271 -8.76 5.87 13.06
N ASN A 272 -8.13 6.33 14.14
CA ASN A 272 -8.48 5.95 15.51
C ASN A 272 -9.85 6.52 15.93
N LEU A 273 -10.16 7.78 15.64
CA LEU A 273 -11.48 8.38 15.87
C LEU A 273 -12.57 7.60 15.13
N LYS A 274 -12.32 7.24 13.87
CA LYS A 274 -13.25 6.43 13.06
C LYS A 274 -13.47 5.05 13.67
N LYS A 275 -12.42 4.37 14.15
CA LYS A 275 -12.52 3.08 14.85
C LYS A 275 -13.34 3.20 16.12
N ILE A 276 -13.06 4.19 16.97
CA ILE A 276 -13.82 4.42 18.22
C ILE A 276 -15.30 4.67 17.93
N LYS A 277 -15.60 5.54 16.95
CA LYS A 277 -16.99 5.84 16.54
C LYS A 277 -17.73 4.60 16.05
N LYS A 278 -17.06 3.73 15.29
CA LYS A 278 -17.62 2.43 14.86
C LYS A 278 -17.93 1.53 16.06
N SER A 279 -17.00 1.39 17.01
CA SER A 279 -17.22 0.61 18.24
C SER A 279 -18.34 1.17 19.11
N MET A 280 -18.49 2.49 19.19
CA MET A 280 -19.61 3.13 19.88
C MET A 280 -20.95 2.79 19.23
N LEU A 281 -21.03 2.81 17.89
CA LEU A 281 -22.25 2.44 17.15
C LEU A 281 -22.62 0.97 17.37
N GLU A 282 -21.65 0.06 17.27
CA GLU A 282 -21.86 -1.36 17.52
C GLU A 282 -22.33 -1.62 18.96
N THR A 283 -21.72 -0.95 19.94
CA THR A 283 -22.11 -1.04 21.35
C THR A 283 -23.52 -0.50 21.57
N LYS A 284 -23.90 0.60 20.92
CA LYS A 284 -25.26 1.17 20.98
C LYS A 284 -26.30 0.21 20.39
N ILE A 285 -25.98 -0.46 19.28
CA ILE A 285 -26.86 -1.47 18.67
C ILE A 285 -27.02 -2.68 19.61
N LYS A 286 -25.93 -3.18 20.20
CA LYS A 286 -25.97 -4.26 21.19
C LYS A 286 -26.84 -3.88 22.38
N LEU A 287 -26.61 -2.69 22.94
CA LEU A 287 -27.38 -2.16 24.07
C LEU A 287 -28.88 -2.12 23.76
N LYS A 288 -29.28 -1.58 22.59
CA LYS A 288 -30.69 -1.54 22.17
C LYS A 288 -31.32 -2.94 22.08
N LYS A 289 -30.58 -3.93 21.57
CA LYS A 289 -31.05 -5.33 21.51
C LYS A 289 -31.19 -5.92 22.90
N THR A 290 -30.16 -5.81 23.75
CA THR A 290 -30.17 -6.33 25.12
C THR A 290 -31.28 -5.71 25.96
N THR A 291 -31.52 -4.39 25.84
CA THR A 291 -32.62 -3.73 26.56
C THR A 291 -34.00 -4.18 26.07
N LYS A 292 -34.16 -4.47 24.78
CA LYS A 292 -35.42 -5.00 24.25
C LYS A 292 -35.68 -6.41 24.79
N THR A 293 -34.66 -7.26 24.81
CA THR A 293 -34.76 -8.61 25.39
C THR A 293 -35.04 -8.54 26.89
N LEU A 294 -34.41 -7.62 27.62
CA LEU A 294 -34.68 -7.42 29.04
C LEU A 294 -36.15 -7.01 29.29
N ALA A 295 -36.70 -6.13 28.46
CA ALA A 295 -38.10 -5.74 28.56
C ALA A 295 -39.06 -6.93 28.31
N GLU A 296 -38.72 -7.80 27.35
CA GLU A 296 -39.46 -9.05 27.10
C GLU A 296 -39.39 -10.00 28.30
N MET A 297 -38.22 -10.23 28.89
CA MET A 297 -38.08 -11.07 30.09
C MET A 297 -38.89 -10.50 31.27
N ASN A 298 -38.85 -9.19 31.50
CA ASN A 298 -39.65 -8.55 32.53
C ASN A 298 -41.16 -8.70 32.28
N ARG A 299 -41.60 -8.69 31.01
CA ARG A 299 -43.01 -8.92 30.65
C ARG A 299 -43.41 -10.37 30.94
N ARG A 300 -42.57 -11.35 30.57
CA ARG A 300 -42.80 -12.77 30.88
C ARG A 300 -42.92 -13.02 32.38
N LEU A 301 -42.06 -12.40 33.18
CA LEU A 301 -42.10 -12.51 34.64
C LEU A 301 -43.32 -11.83 35.27
N ALA A 302 -43.89 -10.82 34.61
CA ALA A 302 -45.15 -10.21 35.04
C ALA A 302 -46.36 -11.11 34.75
N GLU A 303 -46.34 -11.83 33.62
CA GLU A 303 -47.39 -12.79 33.23
C GLU A 303 -47.26 -14.12 34.00
N ASN A 304 -46.03 -14.60 34.22
CA ASN A 304 -45.70 -15.83 34.96
C ASN A 304 -44.49 -15.61 35.87
N LYS A 305 -44.75 -15.47 37.18
CA LYS A 305 -43.69 -15.23 38.17
C LYS A 305 -42.69 -16.39 38.33
N ASN A 306 -43.07 -17.61 37.95
CA ASN A 306 -42.28 -18.82 38.12
C ASN A 306 -41.57 -19.25 36.83
N ASP A 307 -41.44 -18.36 35.84
CA ASP A 307 -40.64 -18.63 34.62
C ASP A 307 -39.13 -18.57 34.94
N GLU A 308 -38.55 -19.72 35.28
CA GLU A 308 -37.13 -19.85 35.63
C GLU A 308 -36.19 -19.35 34.52
N VAL A 309 -36.56 -19.56 33.24
CA VAL A 309 -35.77 -19.11 32.09
C VAL A 309 -35.73 -17.59 32.02
N ALA A 310 -36.87 -16.93 32.27
CA ALA A 310 -36.93 -15.47 32.29
C ALA A 310 -36.22 -14.87 33.52
N GLN A 311 -36.23 -15.55 34.67
CA GLN A 311 -35.50 -15.11 35.86
C GLN A 311 -33.99 -15.16 35.65
N GLU A 312 -33.46 -16.29 35.16
CA GLU A 312 -32.03 -16.45 34.88
C GLU A 312 -31.57 -15.48 33.77
N GLY A 313 -32.35 -15.39 32.69
CA GLY A 313 -32.08 -14.50 31.57
C GLY A 313 -32.06 -13.02 31.98
N LYS A 314 -32.94 -12.59 32.91
CA LYS A 314 -32.97 -11.21 33.39
C LYS A 314 -31.65 -10.80 34.05
N ASN A 315 -31.13 -11.58 34.99
CA ASN A 315 -29.92 -11.22 35.74
C ASN A 315 -28.69 -11.10 34.81
N GLN A 316 -28.56 -12.02 33.85
CA GLN A 316 -27.49 -11.99 32.85
C GLN A 316 -27.60 -10.76 31.93
N LEU A 317 -28.84 -10.41 31.51
CA LEU A 317 -29.10 -9.25 30.66
C LEU A 317 -28.86 -7.93 31.40
N GLU A 318 -29.22 -7.82 32.67
CA GLU A 318 -28.95 -6.61 33.49
C GLU A 318 -27.45 -6.36 33.64
N THR A 319 -26.69 -7.41 33.95
CA THR A 319 -25.22 -7.36 34.00
C THR A 319 -24.63 -6.94 32.66
N SER A 320 -25.15 -7.52 31.57
CA SER A 320 -24.73 -7.19 30.20
C SER A 320 -25.04 -5.73 29.84
N VAL A 321 -26.22 -5.21 30.22
CA VAL A 321 -26.58 -3.79 30.00
C VAL A 321 -25.64 -2.88 30.76
N SER A 322 -25.34 -3.19 32.02
CA SER A 322 -24.41 -2.39 32.84
C SER A 322 -23.00 -2.35 32.25
N SER A 323 -22.49 -3.51 31.82
CA SER A 323 -21.18 -3.63 31.15
C SER A 323 -21.15 -2.85 29.82
N LEU A 324 -22.18 -2.98 28.98
CA LEU A 324 -22.28 -2.26 27.72
C LEU A 324 -22.38 -0.74 27.91
N LYS A 325 -23.10 -0.26 28.93
CA LYS A 325 -23.16 1.17 29.29
C LYS A 325 -21.79 1.69 29.71
N THR A 326 -21.09 0.96 30.57
CA THR A 326 -19.75 1.31 31.05
C THR A 326 -18.75 1.35 29.90
N ASN A 327 -18.80 0.35 29.01
CA ASN A 327 -17.97 0.31 27.81
C ASN A 327 -18.26 1.52 26.89
N TYR A 328 -19.53 1.81 26.61
CA TYR A 328 -19.92 2.96 25.80
C TYR A 328 -19.41 4.28 26.38
N ALA A 329 -19.55 4.49 27.70
CA ALA A 329 -19.06 5.68 28.37
C ALA A 329 -17.53 5.80 28.30
N SER A 330 -16.80 4.69 28.43
CA SER A 330 -15.34 4.65 28.28
C SER A 330 -14.91 5.01 26.85
N LEU A 331 -15.57 4.44 25.83
CA LEU A 331 -15.32 4.78 24.42
C LEU A 331 -15.61 6.25 24.14
N GLN A 332 -16.72 6.79 24.67
CA GLN A 332 -17.09 8.19 24.52
C GLN A 332 -16.04 9.12 25.13
N LYS A 333 -15.62 8.88 26.38
CA LYS A 333 -14.56 9.67 27.02
C LYS A 333 -13.25 9.64 26.21
N ARG A 334 -12.90 8.47 25.66
CA ARG A 334 -11.71 8.29 24.84
C ARG A 334 -11.81 9.02 23.49
N TYR A 335 -13.00 9.04 22.89
CA TYR A 335 -13.31 9.81 21.69
C TYR A 335 -13.15 11.31 21.97
N GLU A 336 -13.82 11.83 23.00
CA GLU A 336 -13.78 13.25 23.38
C GLU A 336 -12.35 13.70 23.73
N LYS A 337 -11.58 12.87 24.44
CA LYS A 337 -10.17 13.15 24.74
C LYS A 337 -9.33 13.30 23.47
N LEU A 338 -9.57 12.44 22.48
CA LEU A 338 -8.80 12.42 21.23
C LEU A 338 -9.24 13.52 20.25
N GLU A 339 -10.54 13.81 20.18
CA GLU A 339 -11.12 14.84 19.32
C GLU A 339 -10.76 16.25 19.78
N ASN A 340 -10.73 16.49 21.10
CA ASN A 340 -10.37 17.78 21.69
C ASN A 340 -8.85 17.94 21.93
N ALA A 341 -8.05 16.92 21.60
CA ALA A 341 -6.60 17.00 21.77
C ALA A 341 -6.02 18.03 20.78
N THR A 342 -5.39 19.07 21.32
CA THR A 342 -4.61 20.02 20.51
C THR A 342 -3.16 19.57 20.52
N PHE A 343 -2.58 19.39 19.34
CA PHE A 343 -1.20 18.98 19.16
C PHE A 343 -0.36 20.16 18.69
N ASN A 344 0.82 20.33 19.27
CA ASN A 344 1.77 21.32 18.81
C ASN A 344 2.26 20.97 17.40
N GLY A 345 2.52 21.97 16.56
CA GLY A 345 3.01 21.75 15.19
C GLY A 345 4.33 20.97 15.12
N ASP A 346 5.12 21.01 16.19
CA ASP A 346 6.42 20.35 16.34
C ASP A 346 6.39 19.14 17.30
N ILE A 347 5.24 18.47 17.43
CA ILE A 347 5.01 17.42 18.44
C ILE A 347 5.98 16.22 18.37
N LEU A 348 6.70 16.04 17.26
CA LEU A 348 7.67 14.96 17.11
C LEU A 348 9.09 15.34 17.59
N ASN A 349 9.32 16.59 17.99
CA ASN A 349 10.63 17.02 18.48
C ASN A 349 10.95 16.47 19.89
N PRO A 350 12.21 16.09 20.16
CA PRO A 350 13.36 16.16 19.26
C PRO A 350 13.44 14.98 18.28
N LYS A 351 13.59 15.29 16.99
CA LYS A 351 13.70 14.31 15.90
C LYS A 351 15.16 14.00 15.54
N GLN A 352 15.43 12.77 15.13
CA GLN A 352 16.62 12.48 14.34
C GLN A 352 16.40 12.97 12.91
N LYS A 353 17.35 13.73 12.38
CA LYS A 353 17.36 14.23 10.98
C LYS A 353 18.62 13.83 10.21
N LYS A 354 19.67 13.41 10.91
CA LYS A 354 20.90 12.92 10.30
C LYS A 354 20.72 11.45 9.93
N TYR A 355 21.13 11.10 8.71
CA TYR A 355 21.08 9.73 8.22
C TYR A 355 22.24 9.47 7.27
N ARG A 356 22.56 8.19 7.07
CA ARG A 356 23.54 7.74 6.07
C ARG A 356 22.86 7.00 4.94
N VAL A 357 23.40 7.10 3.74
CA VAL A 357 22.85 6.43 2.55
C VAL A 357 23.79 5.31 2.12
N TYR A 358 23.22 4.15 1.83
CA TYR A 358 23.90 2.99 1.24
C TYR A 358 23.21 2.63 -0.07
N THR A 359 24.01 2.48 -1.13
CA THR A 359 23.48 2.03 -2.43
C THR A 359 23.90 0.59 -2.69
N ILE A 360 22.92 -0.30 -2.83
CA ILE A 360 23.13 -1.71 -3.15
C ILE A 360 22.61 -2.03 -4.57
N GLU A 361 22.93 -3.23 -5.07
CA GLU A 361 22.48 -3.64 -6.39
C GLU A 361 21.03 -4.15 -6.37
N ASN A 362 20.65 -4.91 -5.34
CA ASN A 362 19.33 -5.49 -5.23
C ASN A 362 18.92 -5.62 -3.76
N ILE A 363 17.77 -5.03 -3.44
CA ILE A 363 17.23 -4.95 -2.08
C ILE A 363 16.59 -6.24 -1.58
N ASN A 364 16.34 -7.20 -2.48
CA ASN A 364 15.74 -8.48 -2.12
C ASN A 364 16.73 -9.43 -1.42
N TYR A 365 18.03 -9.13 -1.47
CA TYR A 365 19.04 -9.86 -0.69
C TYR A 365 19.05 -9.46 0.78
N MET A 366 18.22 -8.49 1.16
CA MET A 366 18.00 -8.06 2.55
C MET A 366 16.78 -8.78 3.13
N ASN A 367 16.95 -10.06 3.47
CA ASN A 367 15.94 -10.87 4.15
C ASN A 367 16.53 -11.55 5.38
#